data_AF-A0A9E5MD64-F1
#
_entry.id   AF-A0A9E5MD64-F1
#
_cell.length_a   1.000
_cell.length_b   1.000
_cell.length_c   1.000
_cell.angle_alpha   90.00
_cell.angle_beta   90.00
_cell.angle_gamma   90.00
#
_symmetry.space_group_name_H-M   'P 1'
#
loop_
_entity.id
_entity.type
_entity.pdbx_description
1 polymer ?
#
loop_
_entity_poly.entity_id
_entity_poly.type
_entity_poly.pdbx_seq_one_letter_code
_entity_poly.pdbx_strand_id
1 'polypeptide(L)'
;MQALDQKPLDAMHQVRVIAMLGGECTGKTKLAQSLAHTLKLGYVPEALRLFVGEHQRSPRQDEQEPILIAQCDAIGKALCGLDRPPIGPLLICDTSPWMTAVYSLQYF
;
A
#
# COMPACT_ATOMS: atom_id res chain seq x y z
N MET A 1 -6.57 39.86 -0.05
CA MET A 1 -5.68 38.71 0.24
C MET A 1 -6.39 37.83 1.25
N GLN A 2 -7.36 37.04 0.79
CA GLN A 2 -8.11 36.11 1.64
C GLN A 2 -7.24 34.88 1.88
N ALA A 3 -7.13 34.47 3.14
CA ALA A 3 -6.49 33.23 3.53
C ALA A 3 -7.13 32.08 2.73
N LEU A 4 -6.33 31.42 1.90
CA LEU A 4 -6.70 30.13 1.33
C LEU A 4 -7.01 29.22 2.52
N ASP A 5 -8.23 28.69 2.55
CA ASP A 5 -8.78 27.84 3.60
C ASP A 5 -7.87 26.61 3.77
N GLN A 6 -7.02 26.63 4.81
CA GLN A 6 -6.01 25.58 5.11
C GLN A 6 -6.63 24.29 5.68
N LYS A 7 -7.91 24.34 6.09
CA LYS A 7 -8.64 23.23 6.71
C LYS A 7 -8.68 21.91 5.91
N PRO A 8 -8.84 21.91 4.56
CA PRO A 8 -8.86 20.68 3.78
C PRO A 8 -7.48 20.02 3.67
N LEU A 9 -6.41 20.83 3.62
CA LEU A 9 -5.03 20.37 3.57
C LEU A 9 -4.58 19.77 4.91
N ASP A 10 -4.99 20.37 6.03
CA ASP A 10 -4.75 19.82 7.37
C ASP A 10 -5.51 18.51 7.62
N ALA A 11 -6.66 18.30 6.96
CA ALA A 11 -7.42 17.06 7.04
C ALA A 11 -6.77 15.90 6.24
N MET A 12 -6.07 16.20 5.14
CA MET A 12 -5.27 15.23 4.39
C MET A 12 -4.03 14.75 5.19
N HIS A 13 -3.60 15.49 6.21
CA HIS A 13 -2.40 15.22 7.01
C HIS A 13 -2.57 14.14 8.12
N GLN A 14 -3.74 13.52 8.27
CA GLN A 14 -3.95 12.55 9.36
C GLN A 14 -4.01 11.08 8.94
N VAL A 15 -3.97 10.77 7.65
CA VAL A 15 -4.02 9.37 7.19
C VAL A 15 -2.67 8.69 7.40
N ARG A 16 -2.59 7.70 8.30
CA ARG A 16 -1.36 6.94 8.54
C ARG A 16 -1.40 5.61 7.79
N VAL A 17 -0.39 5.38 6.95
CA VAL A 17 -0.18 4.11 6.24
C VAL A 17 0.68 3.20 7.10
N ILE A 18 0.20 1.99 7.36
CA ILE A 18 0.93 0.93 8.05
C ILE A 18 1.35 -0.11 7.01
N ALA A 19 2.62 -0.10 6.66
CA ALA A 19 3.18 -1.07 5.71
C ALA A 19 3.70 -2.32 6.44
N MET A 20 3.30 -3.49 5.95
CA MET A 20 3.76 -4.77 6.46
C MET A 20 5.08 -5.15 5.79
N LEU A 21 6.15 -5.22 6.58
CA LEU A 21 7.49 -5.60 6.14
C LEU A 21 7.93 -6.91 6.80
N GLY A 22 8.76 -7.69 6.10
CA GLY A 22 9.39 -8.91 6.63
C GLY A 22 9.60 -9.97 5.54
N GLY A 23 10.42 -10.99 5.85
CA GLY A 23 10.78 -12.05 4.89
C GLY A 23 9.59 -12.83 4.33
N GLU A 24 9.75 -13.49 3.20
CA GLU A 24 8.69 -14.28 2.53
C GLU A 24 8.09 -15.36 3.47
N CYS A 25 6.83 -15.74 3.22
CA CYS A 25 6.13 -16.81 3.96
C CYS A 25 5.96 -16.64 5.49
N THR A 26 6.24 -15.46 6.05
CA THR A 26 6.09 -15.17 7.49
C THR A 26 4.66 -14.84 7.94
N GLY A 27 3.65 -15.06 7.08
CA GLY A 27 2.24 -14.80 7.41
C GLY A 27 1.80 -13.33 7.36
N LYS A 28 2.64 -12.42 6.86
CA LYS A 28 2.34 -10.97 6.77
C LYS A 28 0.99 -10.66 6.14
N THR A 29 0.66 -11.29 5.03
CA THR A 29 -0.61 -11.07 4.32
C THR A 29 -1.80 -11.48 5.16
N LYS A 30 -1.70 -12.62 5.84
CA LYS A 30 -2.78 -13.09 6.71
C LYS A 30 -2.95 -12.16 7.91
N LEU A 31 -1.85 -11.66 8.48
CA LEU A 31 -1.88 -10.65 9.53
C LEU A 31 -2.48 -9.33 9.02
N ALA A 32 -2.06 -8.85 7.85
CA ALA A 32 -2.53 -7.60 7.25
C ALA A 32 -4.04 -7.62 6.99
N GLN A 33 -4.53 -8.70 6.37
CA GLN A 33 -5.94 -8.94 6.12
C GLN A 33 -6.73 -9.04 7.43
N SER A 34 -6.22 -9.78 8.42
CA SER A 34 -6.89 -9.94 9.71
C SER A 34 -6.97 -8.62 10.48
N LEU A 35 -5.90 -7.81 10.44
CA LEU A 35 -5.86 -6.50 11.07
C LEU A 35 -6.85 -5.54 10.43
N ALA A 36 -6.82 -5.45 9.09
CA ALA A 36 -7.75 -4.61 8.34
C ALA A 36 -9.21 -5.02 8.58
N HIS A 37 -9.51 -6.32 8.58
CA HIS A 37 -10.84 -6.83 8.86
C HIS A 37 -11.30 -6.53 10.30
N THR A 38 -10.48 -6.88 11.29
CA THR A 38 -10.82 -6.73 12.72
C THR A 38 -11.03 -5.27 13.11
N LEU A 39 -10.20 -4.37 12.57
CA LEU A 39 -10.24 -2.95 12.86
C LEU A 39 -11.12 -2.14 11.88
N LYS A 40 -11.73 -2.81 10.88
CA LYS A 40 -12.53 -2.19 9.81
C LYS A 40 -11.77 -1.06 9.09
N LEU A 41 -10.52 -1.35 8.72
CA LEU A 41 -9.62 -0.44 8.01
C LEU A 41 -9.55 -0.79 6.52
N GLY A 42 -9.12 0.17 5.70
CA GLY A 42 -8.76 -0.10 4.32
C GLY A 42 -7.55 -1.04 4.23
N TYR A 43 -7.50 -1.81 3.14
CA TYR A 43 -6.42 -2.75 2.86
C TYR A 43 -5.97 -2.64 1.40
N VAL A 44 -4.66 -2.54 1.18
CA VAL A 44 -4.03 -2.58 -0.14
C VAL A 44 -3.17 -3.84 -0.25
N PRO A 45 -3.45 -4.74 -1.21
CA PRO A 45 -2.66 -5.94 -1.44
C PRO A 45 -1.35 -5.66 -2.18
N GLU A 46 -0.50 -6.68 -2.31
CA GLU A 46 0.84 -6.59 -2.88
C GLU A 46 0.76 -6.71 -4.40
N ALA A 47 1.02 -5.63 -5.13
CA ALA A 47 0.97 -5.59 -6.59
C ALA A 47 1.91 -6.63 -7.23
N LEU A 48 3.11 -6.82 -6.68
CA LEU A 48 4.05 -7.85 -7.15
C LEU A 48 3.44 -9.26 -7.04
N ARG A 49 2.70 -9.54 -5.96
CA ARG A 49 2.05 -10.84 -5.77
C ARG A 49 0.87 -11.02 -6.71
N LEU A 50 0.09 -9.96 -6.93
CA LEU A 50 -0.98 -9.98 -7.93
C LEU A 50 -0.40 -10.27 -9.32
N PHE A 51 0.70 -9.60 -9.69
CA PHE A 51 1.42 -9.87 -10.93
C PHE A 51 1.83 -11.35 -11.03
N VAL A 52 2.48 -11.91 -10.01
CA VAL A 52 2.88 -13.33 -10.02
C VAL A 52 1.67 -14.25 -10.11
N GLY A 53 0.58 -13.93 -9.41
CA GLY A 53 -0.67 -14.69 -9.47
C GLY A 53 -1.34 -14.66 -10.84
N GLU A 54 -1.29 -13.53 -11.54
CA GLU A 54 -1.89 -13.36 -12.88
C GLU A 54 -1.00 -13.95 -13.98
N HIS A 55 0.31 -13.68 -13.94
CA HIS A 55 1.24 -14.07 -14.99
C HIS A 55 1.91 -15.43 -14.76
N GLN A 56 1.75 -16.03 -13.57
CA GLN A 56 2.33 -17.32 -13.19
C GLN A 56 3.86 -17.38 -13.35
N ARG A 57 4.54 -16.24 -13.15
CA ARG A 57 6.01 -16.11 -13.20
C ARG A 57 6.48 -14.89 -12.42
N SER A 58 7.76 -14.86 -12.09
CA SER A 58 8.42 -13.66 -11.58
C SER A 58 8.49 -12.55 -12.64
N PRO A 59 8.45 -11.26 -12.24
CA PRO A 59 8.63 -10.15 -13.17
C PRO A 59 10.06 -10.07 -13.70
N ARG A 60 10.20 -9.49 -14.88
CA ARG A 60 11.47 -9.08 -15.49
C ARG A 60 11.87 -7.70 -14.98
N GLN A 61 13.11 -7.30 -15.26
CA GLN A 61 13.66 -6.02 -14.82
C GLN A 61 12.83 -4.81 -15.30
N ASP A 62 12.38 -4.84 -16.56
CA ASP A 62 11.55 -3.81 -17.20
C ASP A 62 10.11 -3.77 -16.66
N GLU A 63 9.70 -4.79 -15.90
CA GLU A 63 8.36 -4.89 -15.29
C GLU A 63 8.35 -4.40 -13.83
N GLN A 64 9.52 -4.19 -13.21
CA GLN A 64 9.63 -3.75 -11.82
C GLN A 64 9.06 -2.34 -11.59
N GLU A 65 9.40 -1.38 -12.47
CA GLU A 65 8.90 0.00 -12.37
C GLU A 65 7.37 0.09 -12.54
N PRO A 66 6.75 -0.54 -13.56
CA PRO A 66 5.29 -0.60 -13.66
C PRO A 66 4.61 -1.20 -12.42
N ILE A 67 5.18 -2.27 -11.83
CA ILE A 67 4.65 -2.89 -10.61
C ILE A 67 4.73 -1.95 -9.41
N LEU A 68 5.84 -1.20 -9.28
CA LEU A 68 6.01 -0.19 -8.24
C LEU A 68 4.98 0.94 -8.38
N ILE A 69 4.75 1.43 -9.60
CA ILE A 69 3.75 2.46 -9.89
C ILE A 69 2.34 1.93 -9.54
N ALA A 70 2.03 0.69 -9.93
CA ALA A 70 0.74 0.07 -9.59
C ALA A 70 0.51 -0.01 -8.07
N GLN A 71 1.55 -0.33 -7.27
CA GLN A 71 1.46 -0.31 -5.82
C GLN A 71 1.17 1.11 -5.30
N CYS A 72 1.90 2.12 -5.78
CA CYS A 72 1.70 3.51 -5.38
C CYS A 72 0.29 4.01 -5.72
N ASP A 73 -0.21 3.71 -6.92
CA ASP A 73 -1.55 4.09 -7.37
C ASP A 73 -2.65 3.42 -6.55
N ALA A 74 -2.47 2.15 -6.20
CA ALA A 74 -3.42 1.43 -5.34
C ALA A 74 -3.51 2.06 -3.94
N ILE A 75 -2.36 2.46 -3.38
CA ILE A 75 -2.29 3.20 -2.12
C ILE A 75 -2.98 4.56 -2.25
N GLY A 76 -2.66 5.34 -3.29
CA GLY A 76 -3.27 6.65 -3.53
C GLY A 76 -4.79 6.58 -3.66
N LYS A 77 -5.31 5.61 -4.44
CA LYS A 77 -6.76 5.38 -4.58
C LYS A 77 -7.41 5.01 -3.26
N ALA A 78 -6.80 4.13 -2.47
CA ALA A 78 -7.32 3.75 -1.17
C ALA A 78 -7.33 4.94 -0.19
N LEU A 79 -6.30 5.80 -0.21
CA LEU A 79 -6.25 7.00 0.61
C LEU A 79 -7.38 7.99 0.28
N CYS A 80 -7.68 8.20 -1.00
CA CYS A 80 -8.77 9.07 -1.43
C CYS A 80 -10.17 8.56 -1.03
N GLY A 81 -10.33 7.25 -0.84
CA GLY A 81 -11.61 6.61 -0.50
C GLY A 81 -11.86 6.39 1.00
N LEU A 82 -10.92 6.77 1.88
CA LEU A 82 -11.05 6.58 3.32
C LEU A 82 -11.93 7.67 3.95
N ASP A 83 -13.24 7.44 3.98
CA ASP A 83 -14.15 8.18 4.85
C ASP A 83 -13.88 7.78 6.31
N ARG A 84 -13.35 8.73 7.10
CA ARG A 84 -13.05 8.69 8.54
C ARG A 84 -13.39 7.35 9.25
N PRO A 85 -12.45 6.40 9.32
CA PRO A 85 -12.63 5.17 10.09
C PRO A 85 -12.78 5.48 11.59
N PRO A 86 -13.41 4.57 12.37
CA PRO A 86 -13.63 4.75 13.81
C PRO A 86 -12.34 4.90 14.64
N ILE A 87 -11.19 4.46 14.12
CA ILE A 87 -9.87 4.50 14.78
C ILE A 87 -8.99 5.63 14.18
N GLY A 88 -9.58 6.52 13.39
CA GLY A 88 -8.88 7.49 12.56
C GLY A 88 -8.48 6.89 11.20
N PRO A 89 -8.03 7.71 10.24
CA PRO A 89 -7.75 7.26 8.89
C PRO A 89 -6.46 6.43 8.86
N LEU A 90 -6.60 5.11 9.02
CA LEU A 90 -5.52 4.14 8.93
C LEU A 90 -5.71 3.28 7.69
N LEU A 91 -4.61 3.04 6.97
CA LEU A 91 -4.57 2.14 5.82
C LEU A 91 -3.54 1.04 6.06
N ILE A 92 -3.92 -0.21 5.90
CA ILE A 92 -3.00 -1.34 5.94
C ILE A 92 -2.50 -1.63 4.52
N CYS A 93 -1.18 -1.62 4.32
CA CYS A 93 -0.55 -1.96 3.05
C CYS A 93 0.32 -3.20 3.20
N ASP A 94 0.01 -4.25 2.45
CA ASP A 94 0.88 -5.41 2.27
C ASP A 94 1.39 -5.34 0.83
N THR A 95 2.56 -4.85 0.49
CA THR A 95 3.65 -4.35 1.34
C THR A 95 3.97 -2.87 1.02
N SER A 96 5.11 -2.36 1.48
CA SER A 96 5.61 -1.04 1.07
C SER A 96 6.05 -1.05 -0.40
N PRO A 97 5.82 0.02 -1.18
CA PRO A 97 6.38 0.16 -2.52
C PRO A 97 7.91 -0.03 -2.57
N TRP A 98 8.60 0.24 -1.46
CA TRP A 98 10.05 0.07 -1.36
C TRP A 98 10.49 -1.39 -1.52
N MET A 99 9.64 -2.37 -1.21
CA MET A 99 9.99 -3.77 -1.38
C MET A 99 10.21 -4.12 -2.85
N THR A 100 9.43 -3.55 -3.77
CA THR A 100 9.65 -3.74 -5.21
C THR A 100 11.00 -3.16 -5.64
N ALA A 101 11.39 -1.99 -5.12
CA ALA A 101 12.71 -1.40 -5.38
C ALA A 101 13.85 -2.25 -4.80
N VAL A 102 13.69 -2.78 -3.59
CA VAL A 102 14.67 -3.69 -2.95
C VAL A 102 14.83 -4.98 -3.76
N TYR A 103 13.72 -5.60 -4.21
CA TYR A 103 13.79 -6.78 -5.05
C TYR A 103 14.45 -6.50 -6.40
N SER A 104 14.19 -5.33 -7.00
CA SER A 104 14.87 -4.91 -8.21
C SER A 104 16.39 -4.87 -8.02
N LEU A 105 16.88 -4.21 -6.96
CA LEU A 105 18.31 -4.12 -6.64
C LEU A 105 18.98 -5.46 -6.27
N GLN A 106 18.23 -6.39 -5.69
CA GLN A 106 18.77 -7.66 -5.20
C GLN A 106 18.90 -8.70 -6.32
N TYR A 107 18.03 -8.64 -7.33
CA TYR A 107 17.91 -9.68 -8.37
C TYR A 107 18.31 -9.20 -9.77
N PHE A 108 18.54 -7.91 -9.99
CA PHE A 108 18.97 -7.31 -11.26
C PHE A 108 20.10 -6.28 -11.04
#